data_AF-A0AA97B790-F1
#
_entry.id   AF-A0AA97B790-F1
#
_cell.length_a   1.000
_cell.length_b   1.000
_cell.length_c   1.000
_cell.angle_alpha   90.00
_cell.angle_beta   90.00
_cell.angle_gamma   90.00
#
_symmetry.space_group_name_H-M   'P 1'
#
loop_
_entity.id
_entity.type
_entity.pdbx_description
1 polymer ?
#
loop_
_entity_poly.entity_id
_entity_poly.type
_entity_poly.pdbx_seq_one_letter_code
_entity_poly.pdbx_strand_id
1 'polypeptide(L)'
;MGVVALALVLTGCDDSGDGRVPAAEYGEVLFNDSRLSESGFNSFSCATCHATTPTAPAGRMDSGYTLYDSAFRESWWGGFETRLLDAVNFCYVNFMRGVTPLPKDSPQSRALYEYLVSISPSPSAPARPFTVVKDIVEVTRGDVTRGQQVYVEACQSCHGEPHTGAGRLTELASILPEVTNDYDALFPGVPKSLVVIEKVRHGQFFGVGGNMPLYSLESLSDEDLGALLAFLAL
;
A
#
# COMPACT_ATOMS: atom_id res chain seq x y z
N MET A 1 -44.18 -63.96 -3.78
CA MET A 1 -42.79 -63.95 -3.29
C MET A 1 -41.89 -63.70 -4.49
N GLY A 2 -41.57 -62.44 -4.76
CA GLY A 2 -40.72 -62.03 -5.89
C GLY A 2 -40.22 -60.63 -5.59
N VAL A 3 -38.97 -60.54 -5.17
CA VAL A 3 -38.32 -59.31 -4.70
C VAL A 3 -37.91 -58.49 -5.92
N VAL A 4 -38.45 -57.27 -6.02
CA VAL A 4 -37.99 -56.26 -7.00
C VAL A 4 -36.72 -55.62 -6.42
N ALA A 5 -35.58 -55.86 -7.06
CA ALA A 5 -34.33 -55.17 -6.75
C ALA A 5 -34.35 -53.79 -7.42
N LEU A 6 -34.49 -52.73 -6.62
CA LEU A 6 -34.35 -51.35 -7.07
C LEU A 6 -32.87 -50.98 -6.98
N ALA A 7 -32.21 -50.88 -8.14
CA ALA A 7 -30.83 -50.40 -8.24
C ALA A 7 -30.82 -48.88 -7.98
N LEU A 8 -30.30 -48.48 -6.82
CA LEU A 8 -29.95 -47.09 -6.52
C LEU A 8 -28.64 -46.75 -7.24
N VAL A 9 -28.76 -46.09 -8.38
CA VAL A 9 -27.64 -45.41 -9.03
C VAL A 9 -27.35 -44.14 -8.21
N LEU A 10 -26.28 -44.18 -7.42
CA LEU A 10 -25.70 -42.99 -6.79
C LEU A 10 -24.88 -42.25 -7.84
N THR A 11 -25.51 -41.30 -8.53
CA THR A 11 -24.82 -40.24 -9.28
C THR A 11 -24.84 -38.96 -8.45
N GLY A 12 -23.68 -38.57 -7.94
CA GLY A 12 -23.40 -37.27 -7.33
C GLY A 12 -21.89 -37.16 -7.07
N CYS A 13 -21.16 -36.11 -7.43
CA CYS A 13 -21.53 -34.78 -7.91
C CYS A 13 -20.70 -34.43 -9.15
N ASP A 14 -21.37 -33.84 -10.12
CA ASP A 14 -20.77 -33.18 -11.27
C ASP A 14 -20.14 -31.86 -10.78
N ASP A 15 -18.83 -31.71 -10.94
CA ASP A 15 -18.06 -30.52 -10.55
C ASP A 15 -18.11 -29.47 -11.67
N SER A 16 -19.30 -28.93 -11.91
CA SER A 16 -19.49 -27.88 -12.90
C SER A 16 -20.53 -26.85 -12.45
N GLY A 17 -20.02 -25.73 -11.91
CA GLY A 17 -20.69 -24.42 -12.04
C GLY A 17 -21.68 -23.99 -10.96
N ASP A 18 -21.36 -24.16 -9.67
CA ASP A 18 -21.90 -23.23 -8.65
C ASP A 18 -21.15 -21.90 -8.81
N GLY A 19 -21.83 -20.77 -8.95
CA GLY A 19 -21.23 -19.44 -9.20
C GLY A 19 -20.40 -18.88 -8.04
N ARG A 20 -19.67 -19.74 -7.32
CA ARG A 20 -18.91 -19.47 -6.12
C ARG A 20 -17.46 -19.19 -6.50
N VAL A 21 -17.05 -17.94 -6.34
CA VAL A 21 -15.67 -17.50 -6.60
C VAL A 21 -14.73 -18.11 -5.54
N PRO A 22 -13.60 -18.72 -5.92
CA PRO A 22 -12.57 -19.15 -4.99
C PRO A 22 -12.13 -18.03 -4.04
N ALA A 23 -11.85 -18.35 -2.78
CA ALA A 23 -11.52 -17.33 -1.77
C ALA A 23 -10.29 -16.49 -2.14
N ALA A 24 -9.28 -17.10 -2.78
CA ALA A 24 -8.11 -16.38 -3.26
C ALA A 24 -8.44 -15.41 -4.40
N GLU A 25 -9.30 -15.78 -5.35
CA GLU A 25 -9.76 -14.88 -6.42
C GLU A 25 -10.59 -13.72 -5.87
N TYR A 26 -11.47 -13.98 -4.89
CA TYR A 26 -12.18 -12.90 -4.21
C TYR A 26 -11.21 -12.00 -3.40
N GLY A 27 -10.19 -12.58 -2.78
CA GLY A 27 -9.14 -11.84 -2.08
C GLY A 27 -8.35 -10.92 -3.01
N GLU A 28 -8.07 -11.36 -4.23
CA GLU A 28 -7.45 -10.52 -5.26
C GLU A 28 -8.35 -9.35 -5.65
N VAL A 29 -9.65 -9.58 -5.80
CA VAL A 29 -10.62 -8.49 -6.04
C VAL A 29 -10.56 -7.48 -4.91
N LEU A 30 -10.62 -7.93 -3.65
CA LEU A 30 -10.53 -7.05 -2.48
C LEU A 30 -9.20 -6.29 -2.41
N PHE A 31 -8.09 -6.94 -2.76
CA PHE A 31 -6.76 -6.32 -2.80
C PHE A 31 -6.70 -5.13 -3.78
N ASN A 32 -7.43 -5.21 -4.89
CA ASN A 32 -7.47 -4.18 -5.93
C ASN A 32 -8.59 -3.14 -5.74
N ASP A 33 -9.56 -3.39 -4.86
CA ASP A 33 -10.77 -2.57 -4.75
C ASP A 33 -10.70 -1.58 -3.56
N SER A 34 -10.72 -0.28 -3.86
CA SER A 34 -10.76 0.77 -2.84
C SER A 34 -12.04 0.75 -2.01
N ARG A 35 -13.12 0.13 -2.51
CA ARG A 35 -14.41 -0.02 -1.82
C ARG A 35 -14.41 -1.11 -0.75
N LEU A 36 -13.29 -1.83 -0.56
CA LEU A 36 -13.11 -2.66 0.63
C LEU A 36 -13.29 -1.82 1.91
N SER A 37 -12.86 -0.56 1.88
CA SER A 37 -13.20 0.41 2.92
C SER A 37 -14.55 1.05 2.63
N GLU A 38 -15.41 1.07 3.64
CA GLU A 38 -16.72 1.73 3.58
C GLU A 38 -16.63 3.26 3.61
N SER A 39 -15.43 3.82 3.83
CA SER A 39 -15.22 5.26 3.87
C SER A 39 -15.36 5.87 2.48
N GLY A 40 -16.36 6.74 2.29
CA GLY A 40 -16.55 7.50 1.05
C GLY A 40 -15.42 8.48 0.72
N PHE A 41 -14.44 8.66 1.61
CA PHE A 41 -13.25 9.45 1.39
C PHE A 41 -12.01 8.61 1.06
N ASN A 42 -12.16 7.29 0.94
CA ASN A 42 -11.08 6.41 0.52
C ASN A 42 -10.98 6.36 -1.01
N SER A 43 -9.76 6.45 -1.52
CA SER A 43 -9.45 6.23 -2.94
C SER A 43 -8.32 5.20 -3.12
N PHE A 44 -7.79 4.66 -2.03
CA PHE A 44 -6.67 3.72 -2.02
C PHE A 44 -7.17 2.28 -2.01
N SER A 45 -6.47 1.40 -2.72
CA SER A 45 -6.53 -0.05 -2.51
C SER A 45 -5.14 -0.54 -2.09
N CYS A 46 -5.03 -1.81 -1.71
CA CYS A 46 -3.72 -2.38 -1.37
C CYS A 46 -2.76 -2.29 -2.57
N ALA A 47 -3.29 -2.51 -3.79
CA ALA A 47 -2.57 -2.41 -5.05
C ALA A 47 -2.03 -1.00 -5.37
N THR A 48 -2.54 0.05 -4.70
CA THR A 48 -2.01 1.40 -4.85
C THR A 48 -0.54 1.46 -4.42
N CYS A 49 -0.16 0.76 -3.35
CA CYS A 49 1.20 0.81 -2.78
C CYS A 49 1.95 -0.53 -2.83
N HIS A 50 1.29 -1.62 -3.23
CA HIS A 50 1.88 -2.94 -3.21
C HIS A 50 1.75 -3.63 -4.56
N ALA A 51 2.88 -4.04 -5.13
CA ALA A 51 2.90 -5.08 -6.15
C ALA A 51 2.71 -6.47 -5.53
N THR A 52 2.33 -7.45 -6.35
CA THR A 52 2.18 -8.87 -5.95
C THR A 52 3.08 -9.81 -6.73
N THR A 53 3.96 -9.27 -7.59
CA THR A 53 4.98 -9.99 -8.35
C THR A 53 6.30 -10.08 -7.57
N PRO A 54 7.16 -11.09 -7.84
CA PRO A 54 8.44 -11.25 -7.13
C PRO A 54 9.34 -10.01 -7.17
N THR A 55 9.30 -9.29 -8.29
CA THR A 55 9.96 -8.01 -8.49
C THR A 55 8.92 -6.92 -8.64
N ALA A 56 9.18 -5.74 -8.08
CA ALA A 56 8.36 -4.57 -8.33
C ALA A 56 8.37 -4.24 -9.84
N PRO A 57 7.24 -3.75 -10.42
CA PRO A 57 7.21 -3.30 -11.80
C PRO A 57 8.23 -2.19 -12.04
N ALA A 58 8.87 -2.19 -13.22
CA ALA A 58 9.79 -1.14 -13.61
C ALA A 58 9.08 0.23 -13.64
N GLY A 59 9.77 1.28 -13.22
CA GLY A 59 9.22 2.64 -13.17
C GLY A 59 8.22 2.87 -12.02
N ARG A 60 8.18 1.97 -11.03
CA ARG A 60 7.47 2.20 -9.76
C ARG A 60 8.45 2.26 -8.60
N MET A 61 8.30 3.27 -7.78
CA MET A 61 8.94 3.40 -6.48
C MET A 61 7.85 3.46 -5.44
N ASP A 62 7.39 2.29 -5.00
CA ASP A 62 6.28 2.18 -4.06
C ASP A 62 6.74 2.36 -2.61
N SER A 63 5.90 2.98 -1.79
CA SER A 63 6.12 3.07 -0.34
C SER A 63 6.08 1.70 0.34
N GLY A 64 5.36 0.73 -0.24
CA GLY A 64 5.26 -0.64 0.23
C GLY A 64 6.13 -1.59 -0.58
N TYR A 65 6.74 -2.57 0.08
CA TYR A 65 7.35 -3.70 -0.63
C TYR A 65 6.30 -4.48 -1.41
N THR A 66 6.75 -5.25 -2.41
CA THR A 66 5.92 -6.33 -2.96
C THR A 66 5.41 -7.26 -1.84
N LEU A 67 4.14 -7.65 -1.95
CA LEU A 67 3.53 -8.65 -1.08
C LEU A 67 3.69 -10.07 -1.59
N TYR A 68 4.43 -10.28 -2.67
CA TYR A 68 4.92 -11.61 -3.02
C TYR A 68 5.72 -12.20 -1.85
N ASP A 69 5.46 -13.47 -1.53
CA ASP A 69 6.09 -14.19 -0.41
C ASP A 69 5.98 -13.45 0.92
N SER A 70 4.78 -12.93 1.21
CA SER A 70 4.52 -12.12 2.40
C SER A 70 3.71 -12.82 3.48
N ALA A 71 2.93 -13.86 3.16
CA ALA A 71 1.97 -14.44 4.09
C ALA A 71 2.61 -15.08 5.33
N PHE A 72 3.85 -15.58 5.18
CA PHE A 72 4.59 -16.30 6.20
C PHE A 72 5.88 -15.58 6.60
N ARG A 73 5.90 -14.24 6.48
CA ARG A 73 7.01 -13.44 7.02
C ARG A 73 7.05 -13.51 8.54
N GLU A 74 8.24 -13.48 9.11
CA GLU A 74 8.44 -13.43 10.56
C GLU A 74 7.75 -12.19 11.19
N SER A 75 7.79 -11.05 10.48
CA SER A 75 7.12 -9.82 10.87
C SER A 75 6.89 -8.88 9.68
N TRP A 76 6.01 -7.90 9.89
CA TRP A 76 5.68 -6.83 8.95
C TRP A 76 5.95 -5.47 9.59
N TRP A 77 5.97 -4.42 8.76
CA TRP A 77 6.19 -3.04 9.20
C TRP A 77 7.44 -2.89 10.06
N GLY A 78 8.58 -3.48 9.67
CA GLY A 78 9.82 -3.38 10.45
C GLY A 78 9.77 -4.02 11.85
N GLY A 79 8.87 -4.98 12.08
CA GLY A 79 8.74 -5.69 13.35
C GLY A 79 7.61 -5.19 14.24
N PHE A 80 6.88 -4.14 13.85
CA PHE A 80 5.73 -3.64 14.62
C PHE A 80 4.55 -4.62 14.61
N GLU A 81 4.44 -5.47 13.58
CA GLU A 81 3.37 -6.45 13.47
C GLU A 81 3.92 -7.87 13.29
N THR A 82 3.40 -8.82 14.08
CA THR A 82 3.80 -10.24 14.04
C THR A 82 2.67 -11.17 13.60
N ARG A 83 1.48 -10.62 13.35
CA ARG A 83 0.33 -11.36 12.81
C ARG A 83 -0.08 -10.73 11.49
N LEU A 84 -0.21 -11.55 10.44
CA LEU A 84 -0.55 -11.08 9.10
C LEU A 84 -1.84 -10.23 9.07
N LEU A 85 -2.89 -10.67 9.78
CA LEU A 85 -4.14 -9.92 9.82
C LEU A 85 -3.99 -8.55 10.49
N ASP A 86 -3.13 -8.41 11.50
CA ASP A 86 -2.86 -7.10 12.10
C ASP A 86 -2.11 -6.21 11.13
N ALA A 87 -1.14 -6.75 10.40
CA ALA A 87 -0.43 -6.01 9.35
C ALA A 87 -1.35 -5.53 8.22
N VAL A 88 -2.31 -6.37 7.80
CA VAL A 88 -3.37 -6.00 6.85
C VAL A 88 -4.28 -4.91 7.45
N ASN A 89 -4.70 -5.07 8.71
CA ASN A 89 -5.55 -4.10 9.39
C ASN A 89 -4.86 -2.76 9.63
N PHE A 90 -3.55 -2.75 9.85
CA PHE A 90 -2.77 -1.53 9.92
C PHE A 90 -2.92 -0.73 8.64
N CYS A 91 -2.79 -1.38 7.48
CA CYS A 91 -3.01 -0.72 6.19
C CYS A 91 -4.46 -0.25 6.03
N TYR A 92 -5.41 -1.15 6.25
CA TYR A 92 -6.83 -0.91 6.08
C TYR A 92 -7.32 0.29 6.91
N VAL A 93 -6.97 0.34 8.19
CA VAL A 93 -7.40 1.41 9.10
C VAL A 93 -6.68 2.71 8.79
N ASN A 94 -5.35 2.68 8.66
CA ASN A 94 -4.59 3.92 8.54
C ASN A 94 -4.72 4.54 7.15
N PHE A 95 -4.47 3.77 6.09
CA PHE A 95 -4.38 4.30 4.73
C PHE A 95 -5.69 4.22 3.97
N MET A 96 -6.42 3.10 4.11
CA MET A 96 -7.73 2.95 3.46
C MET A 96 -8.88 3.57 4.26
N ARG A 97 -8.60 4.22 5.41
CA ARG A 97 -9.60 4.90 6.27
C ARG A 97 -10.70 3.97 6.79
N GLY A 98 -10.36 2.70 7.01
CA GLY A 98 -11.24 1.74 7.65
C GLY A 98 -11.58 2.16 9.09
N VAL A 99 -12.86 2.23 9.42
CA VAL A 99 -13.32 2.69 10.75
C VAL A 99 -13.07 1.64 11.84
N THR A 100 -13.13 0.36 11.49
CA THR A 100 -12.93 -0.76 12.41
C THR A 100 -12.09 -1.83 11.72
N PRO A 101 -11.08 -2.42 12.39
CA PRO A 101 -10.32 -3.52 11.82
C PRO A 101 -11.22 -4.62 11.24
N LEU A 102 -10.79 -5.22 10.13
CA LEU A 102 -11.46 -6.37 9.54
C LEU A 102 -11.53 -7.50 10.59
N PRO A 103 -12.74 -8.02 10.89
CA PRO A 103 -12.90 -9.10 11.87
C PRO A 103 -12.18 -10.36 11.42
N LYS A 104 -11.55 -11.07 12.35
CA LYS A 104 -10.80 -12.32 12.06
C LYS A 104 -11.62 -13.34 11.27
N ASP A 105 -12.89 -13.51 11.64
CA ASP A 105 -13.76 -14.54 11.07
C ASP A 105 -14.63 -14.01 9.91
N SER A 106 -14.33 -12.80 9.40
CA SER A 106 -15.06 -12.23 8.25
C SER A 106 -14.67 -12.92 6.93
N PRO A 107 -15.60 -13.03 5.97
CA PRO A 107 -15.29 -13.52 4.62
C PRO A 107 -14.15 -12.74 3.96
N GLN A 108 -14.05 -11.42 4.19
CA GLN A 108 -13.02 -10.55 3.64
C GLN A 108 -11.64 -10.90 4.19
N SER A 109 -11.50 -11.04 5.52
CA SER A 109 -10.23 -11.44 6.15
C SER A 109 -9.74 -12.78 5.64
N ARG A 110 -10.66 -13.75 5.51
CA ARG A 110 -10.32 -15.06 4.95
C ARG A 110 -9.88 -14.96 3.49
N ALA A 111 -10.63 -14.24 2.65
CA ALA A 111 -10.31 -14.10 1.24
C ALA A 111 -8.95 -13.44 1.01
N LEU A 112 -8.67 -12.34 1.72
CA LEU A 112 -7.36 -11.67 1.68
C LEU A 112 -6.23 -12.59 2.14
N TYR A 113 -6.44 -13.36 3.21
CA TYR A 113 -5.47 -14.36 3.66
C TYR A 113 -5.17 -15.40 2.57
N GLU A 114 -6.21 -15.99 1.98
CA GLU A 114 -6.07 -17.03 0.93
C GLU A 114 -5.37 -16.46 -0.31
N TYR A 115 -5.64 -15.20 -0.68
CA TYR A 115 -4.91 -14.53 -1.76
C TYR A 115 -3.43 -14.36 -1.44
N LEU A 116 -3.09 -13.82 -0.27
CA LEU A 116 -1.70 -13.60 0.13
C LEU A 116 -0.93 -14.93 0.25
N VAL A 117 -1.57 -15.99 0.73
CA VAL A 117 -1.01 -17.35 0.74
C VAL A 117 -0.77 -17.85 -0.69
N SER A 118 -1.70 -17.62 -1.62
CA SER A 118 -1.56 -18.06 -3.01
C SER A 118 -0.36 -17.44 -3.73
N ILE A 119 0.07 -16.24 -3.33
CA ILE A 119 1.26 -15.56 -3.85
C ILE A 119 2.50 -15.71 -2.94
N SER A 120 2.46 -16.63 -1.96
CA SER A 120 3.56 -16.89 -1.03
C SER A 120 4.06 -18.33 -1.13
N PRO A 121 5.03 -18.61 -2.03
CA PRO A 121 5.50 -19.97 -2.25
C PRO A 121 6.29 -20.55 -1.07
N SER A 122 6.88 -19.71 -0.21
CA SER A 122 7.71 -20.15 0.89
C SER A 122 6.87 -20.36 2.14
N PRO A 123 6.97 -21.50 2.85
CA PRO A 123 6.25 -21.72 4.11
C PRO A 123 6.81 -20.89 5.28
N SER A 124 7.90 -20.15 5.03
CA SER A 124 8.49 -19.16 5.90
C SER A 124 9.30 -18.20 5.03
N ALA A 125 9.18 -16.90 5.29
CA ALA A 125 9.93 -15.85 4.61
C ALA A 125 10.61 -14.92 5.63
N PRO A 126 11.80 -14.37 5.34
CA PRO A 126 12.43 -13.40 6.22
C PRO A 126 11.64 -12.10 6.25
N ALA A 127 11.71 -11.39 7.38
CA ALA A 127 11.25 -10.01 7.46
C ALA A 127 12.01 -9.13 6.44
N ARG A 128 11.37 -8.06 5.98
CA ARG A 128 11.99 -7.07 5.09
C ARG A 128 12.51 -5.89 5.93
N PRO A 129 13.70 -5.34 5.60
CA PRO A 129 14.21 -4.15 6.28
C PRO A 129 13.25 -2.99 6.04
N PHE A 130 12.98 -2.21 7.08
CA PHE A 130 12.06 -1.07 7.02
C PHE A 130 12.55 0.00 7.97
N THR A 131 13.43 0.86 7.47
CA THR A 131 14.04 1.89 8.29
C THR A 131 13.16 3.14 8.33
N VAL A 132 12.58 3.38 9.50
CA VAL A 132 11.88 4.63 9.82
C VAL A 132 12.89 5.63 10.35
N VAL A 133 13.10 6.72 9.60
CA VAL A 133 13.98 7.82 10.03
C VAL A 133 13.32 8.52 11.22
N LYS A 134 14.00 8.59 12.37
CA LYS A 134 13.42 9.20 13.59
C LYS A 134 13.52 10.72 13.57
N ASP A 135 14.72 11.22 13.27
CA ASP A 135 15.03 12.65 13.28
C ASP A 135 15.25 13.12 11.85
N ILE A 136 14.47 14.10 11.42
CA ILE A 136 14.56 14.66 10.09
C ILE A 136 15.64 15.73 10.02
N VAL A 137 16.47 15.61 8.99
CA VAL A 137 17.54 16.55 8.67
C VAL A 137 17.46 16.92 7.19
N GLU A 138 18.11 18.01 6.82
CA GLU A 138 18.28 18.34 5.41
C GLU A 138 19.10 17.26 4.70
N VAL A 139 18.69 16.93 3.48
CA VAL A 139 19.42 16.05 2.56
C VAL A 139 20.10 16.88 1.47
N THR A 140 21.26 16.44 1.01
CA THR A 140 21.97 17.13 -0.08
C THR A 140 21.12 17.14 -1.35
N ARG A 141 20.98 18.29 -2.01
CA ARG A 141 20.23 18.41 -3.27
C ARG A 141 20.94 17.65 -4.38
N GLY A 142 20.15 16.89 -5.14
CA GLY A 142 20.61 16.05 -6.23
C GLY A 142 20.36 16.64 -7.60
N ASP A 143 20.42 15.78 -8.62
CA ASP A 143 20.12 16.14 -10.00
C ASP A 143 18.61 16.32 -10.24
N VAL A 144 18.25 17.39 -10.94
CA VAL A 144 16.84 17.73 -11.22
C VAL A 144 16.18 16.72 -12.16
N THR A 145 16.92 16.16 -13.12
CA THR A 145 16.38 15.15 -14.05
C THR A 145 16.07 13.86 -13.30
N ARG A 146 16.94 13.44 -12.38
CA ARG A 146 16.65 12.32 -11.47
C ARG A 146 15.46 12.65 -10.58
N GLY A 147 15.36 13.86 -10.05
CA GLY A 147 14.23 14.29 -9.23
C GLY A 147 12.88 14.20 -9.95
N GLN A 148 12.86 14.57 -11.23
CA GLN A 148 11.67 14.40 -12.07
C GLN A 148 11.30 12.92 -12.24
N GLN A 149 12.28 12.04 -12.43
CA GLN A 149 12.03 10.59 -12.51
C GLN A 149 11.48 10.05 -11.18
N VAL A 150 12.07 10.43 -10.05
CA VAL A 150 11.58 10.06 -8.72
C VAL A 150 10.13 10.52 -8.53
N TYR A 151 9.79 11.73 -8.96
CA TYR A 151 8.41 12.22 -8.90
C TYR A 151 7.45 11.32 -9.70
N VAL A 152 7.82 10.95 -10.92
CA VAL A 152 7.01 10.05 -11.76
C VAL A 152 6.85 8.67 -11.11
N GLU A 153 7.95 8.12 -10.57
CA GLU A 153 8.00 6.77 -10.00
C GLU A 153 7.30 6.65 -8.64
N ALA A 154 7.33 7.69 -7.80
CA ALA A 154 6.91 7.63 -6.39
C ALA A 154 5.72 8.54 -6.03
N CYS A 155 5.48 9.61 -6.79
CA CYS A 155 4.58 10.68 -6.35
C CYS A 155 3.38 10.87 -7.27
N GLN A 156 3.59 10.82 -8.59
CA GLN A 156 2.63 11.25 -9.61
C GLN A 156 1.33 10.43 -9.61
N SER A 157 1.39 9.12 -9.33
CA SER A 157 0.18 8.28 -9.28
C SER A 157 -0.82 8.75 -8.22
N CYS A 158 -0.32 9.36 -7.13
CA CYS A 158 -1.14 9.91 -6.05
C CYS A 158 -1.41 11.40 -6.25
N HIS A 159 -0.36 12.18 -6.54
CA HIS A 159 -0.39 13.65 -6.57
C HIS A 159 -0.73 14.25 -7.93
N GLY A 160 -0.75 13.47 -9.01
CA GLY A 160 -0.98 13.91 -10.38
C GLY A 160 0.23 14.56 -11.02
N GLU A 161 0.03 15.18 -12.19
CA GLU A 161 1.05 15.99 -12.86
C GLU A 161 1.56 17.12 -11.96
N PRO A 162 2.87 17.44 -11.97
CA PRO A 162 3.42 18.58 -11.24
C PRO A 162 2.66 19.87 -11.54
N HIS A 163 2.58 20.77 -10.56
CA HIS A 163 1.92 22.08 -10.63
C HIS A 163 0.39 22.09 -10.82
N THR A 164 -0.18 21.05 -11.40
CA THR A 164 -1.60 21.03 -11.79
C THR A 164 -2.40 20.00 -11.02
N GLY A 165 -1.76 18.92 -10.56
CA GLY A 165 -2.42 17.77 -9.97
C GLY A 165 -3.31 17.01 -10.96
N ALA A 166 -3.15 17.24 -12.27
CA ALA A 166 -3.95 16.54 -13.27
C ALA A 166 -3.70 15.03 -13.16
N GLY A 167 -4.78 14.23 -13.10
CA GLY A 167 -4.68 12.78 -12.94
C GLY A 167 -4.38 12.30 -11.51
N ARG A 168 -4.39 13.19 -10.49
CA ARG A 168 -4.26 12.78 -9.10
C ARG A 168 -5.31 11.76 -8.67
N LEU A 169 -4.92 10.83 -7.79
CA LEU A 169 -5.77 9.74 -7.32
C LEU A 169 -7.04 10.23 -6.61
N THR A 170 -6.95 11.38 -5.94
CA THR A 170 -8.05 11.97 -5.17
C THR A 170 -7.88 13.47 -5.08
N GLU A 171 -8.98 14.20 -4.93
CA GLU A 171 -8.94 15.66 -4.74
C GLU A 171 -8.25 16.08 -3.44
N LEU A 172 -8.13 15.15 -2.49
CA LEU A 172 -7.43 15.34 -1.21
C LEU A 172 -5.91 15.25 -1.36
N ALA A 173 -5.38 14.72 -2.46
CA ALA A 173 -3.95 14.70 -2.72
C ALA A 173 -3.50 16.11 -3.08
N SER A 174 -2.52 16.61 -2.31
CA SER A 174 -1.98 17.95 -2.48
C SER A 174 -1.33 18.13 -3.84
N ILE A 175 -1.46 19.33 -4.41
CA ILE A 175 -0.76 19.71 -5.64
C ILE A 175 0.68 20.09 -5.26
N LEU A 176 1.66 19.50 -5.94
CA LEU A 176 3.07 19.66 -5.62
C LEU A 176 3.78 20.48 -6.72
N PRO A 177 4.60 21.48 -6.35
CA PRO A 177 4.97 21.90 -4.98
C PRO A 177 4.05 22.96 -4.34
N GLU A 178 2.93 23.34 -4.96
CA GLU A 178 2.08 24.49 -4.57
C GLU A 178 1.63 24.46 -3.12
N VAL A 179 1.37 23.27 -2.56
CA VAL A 179 1.02 23.09 -1.15
C VAL A 179 2.06 23.70 -0.18
N THR A 180 3.32 23.82 -0.62
CA THR A 180 4.38 24.40 0.20
C THR A 180 4.25 25.92 0.37
N ASN A 181 3.41 26.60 -0.42
CA ASN A 181 3.13 28.03 -0.25
C ASN A 181 2.44 28.31 1.10
N ASP A 182 1.72 27.34 1.65
CA ASP A 182 1.04 27.48 2.93
C ASP A 182 1.97 27.20 4.13
N TYR A 183 3.15 26.61 3.89
CA TYR A 183 4.01 26.12 4.97
C TYR A 183 4.60 27.23 5.83
N ASP A 184 4.83 28.43 5.27
CA ASP A 184 5.35 29.56 6.07
C ASP A 184 4.35 29.99 7.16
N ALA A 185 3.04 29.83 6.88
CA ALA A 185 1.98 30.13 7.84
C ALA A 185 1.70 28.95 8.78
N LEU A 186 1.70 27.72 8.27
CA LEU A 186 1.40 26.51 9.05
C LEU A 186 2.55 26.10 9.97
N PHE A 187 3.79 26.34 9.54
CA PHE A 187 5.03 25.91 10.20
C PHE A 187 6.02 27.08 10.27
N PRO A 188 5.69 28.16 10.99
CA PRO A 188 6.49 29.38 10.98
C PRO A 188 7.92 29.11 11.47
N GLY A 189 8.90 29.51 10.64
CA GLY A 189 10.33 29.33 10.93
C GLY A 189 10.89 27.96 10.57
N VAL A 190 10.10 27.04 10.01
CA VAL A 190 10.56 25.74 9.52
C VAL A 190 10.81 25.81 8.01
N PRO A 191 12.00 25.44 7.52
CA PRO A 191 12.25 25.30 6.09
C PRO A 191 11.24 24.39 5.39
N LYS A 192 10.70 24.81 4.24
CA LYS A 192 9.70 24.07 3.46
C LYS A 192 10.18 22.67 3.08
N SER A 193 11.45 22.55 2.75
CA SER A 193 12.15 21.29 2.50
C SER A 193 12.06 20.32 3.68
N LEU A 194 12.33 20.77 4.91
CA LEU A 194 12.20 19.93 6.10
C LEU A 194 10.75 19.47 6.31
N VAL A 195 9.77 20.34 6.06
CA VAL A 195 8.35 19.96 6.12
C VAL A 195 8.03 18.87 5.08
N VAL A 196 8.57 18.97 3.86
CA VAL A 196 8.41 17.92 2.84
C VAL A 196 9.10 16.63 3.25
N ILE A 197 10.35 16.69 3.73
CA ILE A 197 11.09 15.50 4.18
C ILE A 197 10.33 14.80 5.31
N GLU A 198 9.83 15.54 6.30
CA GLU A 198 9.00 15.01 7.39
C GLU A 198 7.76 14.29 6.85
N LYS A 199 7.02 14.92 5.93
CA LYS A 199 5.84 14.30 5.31
C LYS A 199 6.17 13.01 4.56
N VAL A 200 7.28 12.98 3.82
CA VAL A 200 7.73 11.81 3.04
C VAL A 200 8.22 10.69 3.96
N ARG A 201 9.02 11.01 4.99
CA ARG A 201 9.68 10.02 5.86
C ARG A 201 8.78 9.44 6.93
N HIS A 202 7.73 10.16 7.31
CA HIS A 202 6.87 9.74 8.41
C HIS A 202 5.44 9.46 7.99
N GLY A 203 4.91 10.15 6.98
CA GLY A 203 3.53 9.96 6.53
C GLY A 203 2.54 9.99 7.70
N GLN A 204 1.63 9.02 7.73
CA GLN A 204 0.67 8.84 8.82
C GLN A 204 1.26 8.22 10.10
N PHE A 205 2.45 7.61 10.08
CA PHE A 205 3.01 6.92 11.25
C PHE A 205 3.29 7.85 12.43
N PHE A 206 3.63 9.11 12.13
CA PHE A 206 3.79 10.18 13.13
C PHE A 206 2.70 11.26 12.99
N GLY A 207 1.71 11.05 12.11
CA GLY A 207 0.59 11.95 11.91
C GLY A 207 0.91 13.26 11.14
N VAL A 208 2.05 13.35 10.46
CA VAL A 208 2.53 14.62 9.85
C VAL A 208 2.21 14.70 8.34
N GLY A 209 1.99 13.57 7.67
CA GLY A 209 1.69 13.47 6.23
C GLY A 209 0.22 13.29 5.85
N GLY A 210 -0.73 13.48 6.77
CA GLY A 210 -2.13 13.13 6.51
C GLY A 210 -2.28 11.62 6.29
N ASN A 211 -2.91 11.22 5.17
CA ASN A 211 -3.04 9.81 4.77
C ASN A 211 -1.92 9.32 3.84
N MET A 212 -0.89 10.15 3.60
CA MET A 212 0.24 9.74 2.78
C MET A 212 1.01 8.61 3.48
N PRO A 213 1.39 7.54 2.76
CA PRO A 213 2.26 6.50 3.32
C PRO A 213 3.66 7.05 3.55
N LEU A 214 4.38 6.46 4.51
CA LEU A 214 5.80 6.78 4.68
C LEU A 214 6.65 6.09 3.62
N TYR A 215 7.75 6.72 3.25
CA TYR A 215 8.80 6.10 2.45
C TYR A 215 10.01 5.79 3.33
N SER A 216 10.26 4.49 3.56
CA SER A 216 11.47 4.05 4.26
C SER A 216 12.73 4.34 3.44
N LEU A 217 13.90 4.26 4.07
CA LEU A 217 15.18 4.44 3.35
C LEU A 217 15.39 3.42 2.24
N GLU A 218 14.81 2.22 2.38
CA GLU A 218 14.89 1.17 1.39
C GLU A 218 13.98 1.42 0.17
N SER A 219 12.87 2.14 0.35
CA SER A 219 11.97 2.51 -0.75
C SER A 219 12.40 3.80 -1.44
N LEU A 220 12.88 4.80 -0.68
CA LEU A 220 13.34 6.09 -1.21
C LEU A 220 14.62 6.48 -0.50
N SER A 221 15.75 6.49 -1.21
CA SER A 221 17.04 6.89 -0.63
C SER A 221 17.09 8.39 -0.30
N ASP A 222 18.05 8.82 0.52
CA ASP A 222 18.26 10.25 0.76
C ASP A 222 18.77 10.99 -0.50
N GLU A 223 19.49 10.29 -1.38
CA GLU A 223 19.93 10.84 -2.67
C GLU A 223 18.72 11.10 -3.58
N ASP A 224 17.80 10.14 -3.70
CA ASP A 224 16.57 10.31 -4.49
C ASP A 224 15.65 11.36 -3.89
N LEU A 225 15.54 11.42 -2.55
CA LEU A 225 14.80 12.49 -1.88
C LEU A 225 15.43 13.86 -2.13
N GLY A 226 16.76 13.96 -2.08
CA GLY A 226 17.49 15.18 -2.41
C GLY A 226 17.31 15.62 -3.86
N ALA A 227 17.26 14.68 -4.80
CA ALA A 227 16.94 14.93 -6.20
C ALA A 227 15.49 15.41 -6.36
N LEU A 228 14.53 14.76 -5.70
CA LEU A 228 13.12 15.15 -5.69
C LEU A 228 12.92 16.58 -5.18
N LEU A 229 13.57 16.95 -4.07
CA LEU A 229 13.52 18.30 -3.53
C LEU A 229 14.09 19.33 -4.52
N ALA A 230 15.19 19.00 -5.21
CA ALA A 230 15.75 19.86 -6.24
C ALA A 230 14.77 20.07 -7.41
N PHE A 231 14.07 19.01 -7.84
CA PHE A 231 13.03 19.10 -8.86
C PHE A 231 11.82 19.96 -8.42
N LEU A 232 11.44 19.88 -7.16
CA LEU A 232 10.39 20.70 -6.55
C LEU A 232 10.83 22.14 -6.22
N ALA A 233 12.08 22.50 -6.51
CA ALA A 233 12.71 23.78 -6.19
C ALA A 233 12.70 24.13 -4.68
N LEU A 234 12.91 23.11 -3.84
CA LEU A 234 13.02 23.20 -2.38
C LEU A 234 14.46 22.97 -1.89
#